data_AF-A0A1F6V6P0-F1
#
_entry.id   AF-A0A1F6V6P0-F1
#
_cell.length_a   1.000
_cell.length_b   1.000
_cell.length_c   1.000
_cell.angle_alpha   90.00
_cell.angle_beta   90.00
_cell.angle_gamma   90.00
#
_symmetry.space_group_name_H-M   'P 1'
#
loop_
_entity.id
_entity.type
_entity.pdbx_description
1 polymer ?
#
loop_
_entity_poly.entity_id
_entity_poly.type
_entity_poly.pdbx_seq_one_letter_code
_entity_poly.pdbx_strand_id
1 'polypeptide(L)'
;MHGREGFTQAQYEAAIDLATFLKDKGIGSVHVSTAFKFHGKTYLFSKAEKPIPVSGMMGSSNLGNILDSRQWEVDALFKEENILSELNTLHEELIKKASKDILNWPKPESFIETPDLLKDRIDVDKADEEEYRKIESTLTDRVFDLPLKTEAKSNLNAYFGKGRLATKTGAIRPRHWYEVELIVPIEITQADGYPEQDSIIRVYTDDGWQFNCKIQGDYGKNFRSEGDLRTLGRWIKGRLERAGCLKVGQPVTPEVLQKYGRTTISLKETADPKVWLLDFSR
;
A
#
# COMPACT_ATOMS: atom_id res chain seq x y z
N MET A 1 -19.85 -2.59 6.53
CA MET A 1 -19.63 -1.26 5.90
C MET A 1 -19.79 -1.30 4.38
N HIS A 2 -18.86 -1.89 3.63
CA HIS A 2 -18.80 -1.77 2.16
C HIS A 2 -20.04 -2.22 1.36
N GLY A 3 -20.79 -3.23 1.81
CA GLY A 3 -22.03 -3.65 1.14
C GLY A 3 -23.14 -2.59 1.11
N ARG A 4 -22.99 -1.52 1.90
CA ARG A 4 -23.92 -0.38 1.96
C ARG A 4 -23.27 0.96 1.66
N GLU A 5 -21.96 1.09 1.89
CA GLU A 5 -21.21 2.35 1.69
C GLU A 5 -20.42 2.38 0.38
N GLY A 6 -20.33 1.25 -0.30
CA GLY A 6 -19.56 1.11 -1.53
C GLY A 6 -18.15 0.56 -1.28
N PHE A 7 -17.58 0.08 -2.37
CA PHE A 7 -16.20 -0.36 -2.48
C PHE A 7 -15.44 0.59 -3.39
N THR A 8 -14.15 0.79 -3.15
CA THR A 8 -13.28 1.19 -4.26
C THR A 8 -13.11 0.01 -5.20
N GLN A 9 -12.81 0.26 -6.47
CA GLN A 9 -12.61 -0.84 -7.42
C GLN A 9 -11.51 -1.81 -6.94
N ALA A 10 -10.40 -1.28 -6.43
CA ALA A 10 -9.30 -2.09 -5.91
C ALA A 10 -9.70 -2.96 -4.70
N GLN A 11 -10.52 -2.44 -3.79
CA GLN A 11 -11.01 -3.22 -2.64
C GLN A 11 -11.92 -4.37 -3.08
N TYR A 12 -12.82 -4.11 -4.03
CA TYR A 12 -13.72 -5.14 -4.55
C TYR A 12 -12.95 -6.22 -5.30
N GLU A 13 -12.06 -5.85 -6.23
CA GLU A 13 -11.25 -6.80 -6.98
C GLU A 13 -10.39 -7.67 -6.06
N ALA A 14 -9.71 -7.08 -5.07
CA ALA A 14 -8.92 -7.84 -4.09
C ALA A 14 -9.78 -8.80 -3.25
N ALA A 15 -11.01 -8.39 -2.89
CA ALA A 15 -11.93 -9.25 -2.16
C ALA A 15 -12.44 -10.42 -3.01
N ILE A 16 -12.68 -10.20 -4.31
CA ILE A 16 -13.03 -11.26 -5.28
C ILE A 16 -11.87 -12.23 -5.47
N ASP A 17 -10.64 -11.73 -5.63
CA ASP A 17 -9.45 -12.57 -5.79
C ASP A 17 -9.23 -13.46 -4.56
N LEU A 18 -9.34 -12.87 -3.36
CA LEU A 18 -9.27 -13.64 -2.11
C LEU A 18 -10.39 -14.67 -2.01
N ALA A 19 -11.64 -14.29 -2.30
CA ALA A 19 -12.78 -15.21 -2.23
C ALA A 19 -12.63 -16.39 -3.18
N THR A 20 -12.16 -16.13 -4.40
CA THR A 20 -11.88 -17.15 -5.41
C THR A 20 -10.79 -18.10 -4.92
N PHE A 21 -9.68 -17.57 -4.43
CA PHE A 21 -8.60 -18.37 -3.86
C PHE A 21 -9.07 -19.26 -2.69
N LEU A 22 -9.81 -18.70 -1.74
CA LEU A 22 -10.30 -19.45 -0.57
C LEU A 22 -11.27 -20.57 -0.98
N LYS A 23 -12.14 -20.30 -1.96
CA LYS A 23 -13.09 -21.26 -2.51
C LYS A 23 -12.38 -22.38 -3.27
N ASP A 24 -11.44 -22.05 -4.15
CA ASP A 24 -10.67 -23.02 -4.94
C ASP A 24 -9.82 -23.94 -4.06
N LYS A 25 -9.35 -23.43 -2.92
CA LYS A 25 -8.60 -24.21 -1.93
C LYS A 25 -9.50 -24.94 -0.93
N GLY A 26 -10.80 -24.65 -0.90
CA GLY A 26 -11.73 -25.24 0.07
C GLY A 26 -11.44 -24.83 1.52
N ILE A 27 -10.88 -23.65 1.74
CA ILE A 27 -10.41 -23.18 3.07
C ILE A 27 -11.20 -21.99 3.61
N GLY A 28 -12.22 -21.51 2.90
CA GLY A 28 -13.10 -20.46 3.41
C GLY A 28 -13.84 -19.70 2.31
N SER A 29 -14.36 -18.54 2.70
CA SER A 29 -15.14 -17.65 1.84
C SER A 29 -15.02 -16.20 2.33
N VAL A 30 -15.41 -15.24 1.49
CA VAL A 30 -15.51 -13.82 1.85
C VAL A 30 -16.97 -13.41 1.75
N HIS A 31 -17.49 -12.76 2.78
CA HIS A 31 -18.88 -12.37 2.86
C HIS A 31 -19.04 -10.86 2.97
N VAL A 32 -20.08 -10.33 2.34
CA VAL A 32 -20.48 -8.93 2.42
C VAL A 32 -21.75 -8.82 3.24
N SER A 33 -21.73 -8.01 4.29
CA SER A 33 -22.95 -7.69 5.05
C SER A 33 -23.89 -6.85 4.18
N THR A 34 -25.09 -7.38 3.95
CA THR A 34 -26.12 -6.77 3.08
C THR A 34 -27.32 -6.28 3.88
N ALA A 35 -27.58 -6.85 5.06
CA ALA A 35 -28.72 -6.45 5.89
C ALA A 35 -28.53 -5.06 6.53
N PHE A 36 -27.32 -4.73 6.99
CA PHE A 36 -27.03 -3.46 7.66
C PHE A 36 -25.54 -3.10 7.59
N LYS A 37 -25.18 -1.90 8.05
CA LYS A 37 -23.79 -1.46 8.17
C LYS A 37 -23.14 -2.12 9.39
N PHE A 38 -22.57 -3.31 9.22
CA PHE A 38 -21.74 -3.91 10.26
C PHE A 38 -20.39 -3.16 10.36
N HIS A 39 -20.11 -2.63 11.56
CA HIS A 39 -18.88 -1.89 11.90
C HIS A 39 -18.05 -2.57 13.01
N GLY A 40 -18.52 -3.70 13.56
CA GLY A 40 -17.79 -4.42 14.59
C GLY A 40 -16.47 -5.01 14.06
N LYS A 41 -15.47 -5.15 14.93
CA LYS A 41 -14.22 -5.84 14.63
C LYS A 41 -14.02 -6.93 15.65
N THR A 42 -14.07 -8.16 15.16
CA THR A 42 -14.01 -9.37 15.98
C THR A 42 -13.26 -10.43 15.22
N TYR A 43 -12.33 -11.08 15.90
CA TYR A 43 -11.48 -12.14 15.35
C TYR A 43 -11.60 -13.37 16.24
N LEU A 44 -11.72 -14.54 15.63
CA LEU A 44 -11.71 -15.82 16.32
C LEU A 44 -10.60 -16.68 15.75
N PHE A 45 -9.88 -17.36 16.65
CA PHE A 45 -8.77 -18.23 16.28
C PHE A 45 -9.07 -19.63 16.81
N SER A 46 -9.11 -20.59 15.89
CA SER A 46 -9.40 -21.99 16.19
C SER A 46 -8.18 -22.87 15.88
N LYS A 47 -8.12 -24.03 16.51
CA LYS A 47 -7.15 -25.09 16.17
C LYS A 47 -7.93 -26.28 15.64
N ALA A 48 -7.40 -26.96 14.63
CA ALA A 48 -8.08 -28.08 13.98
C ALA A 48 -8.53 -29.19 14.96
N GLU A 49 -7.79 -29.38 16.06
CA GLU A 49 -8.06 -30.38 17.08
C GLU A 49 -9.08 -29.93 18.15
N LYS A 50 -9.55 -28.68 18.11
CA LYS A 50 -10.45 -28.11 19.13
C LYS A 50 -11.81 -27.75 18.53
N PRO A 51 -12.93 -28.18 19.15
CA PRO A 51 -14.28 -27.93 18.63
C PRO A 51 -14.73 -26.47 18.81
N ILE A 52 -14.10 -25.73 19.72
CA ILE A 52 -14.40 -24.34 20.04
C ILE A 52 -13.15 -23.51 19.74
N PRO A 53 -13.29 -22.23 19.31
CA PRO A 53 -12.16 -21.31 19.20
C PRO A 53 -11.32 -21.30 20.49
N VAL A 54 -10.00 -21.15 20.34
CA VAL A 54 -9.05 -21.15 21.47
C VAL A 54 -8.76 -19.74 21.99
N SER A 55 -9.08 -18.72 21.21
CA SER A 55 -8.99 -17.31 21.60
C SER A 55 -9.80 -16.44 20.66
N GLY A 56 -10.21 -15.27 21.17
CA GLY A 56 -10.94 -14.26 20.41
C GLY A 56 -10.42 -12.86 20.74
N MET A 57 -10.58 -11.95 19.79
CA MET A 57 -10.28 -10.53 19.99
C MET A 57 -11.46 -9.69 19.55
N MET A 58 -11.78 -8.65 20.30
CA MET A 58 -12.77 -7.62 19.93
C MET A 58 -12.23 -6.25 20.31
N GLY A 59 -12.43 -5.27 19.44
CA GLY A 59 -12.04 -3.90 19.72
C GLY A 59 -12.15 -2.97 18.53
N SER A 60 -11.20 -2.04 18.42
CA SER A 60 -11.17 -1.03 17.38
C SER A 60 -10.42 -1.46 16.11
N SER A 61 -9.54 -2.48 16.22
CA SER A 61 -8.66 -2.86 15.12
C SER A 61 -9.37 -3.45 13.91
N ASN A 62 -9.30 -2.78 12.76
CA ASN A 62 -9.70 -3.34 11.47
C ASN A 62 -8.69 -4.41 10.99
N LEU A 63 -9.09 -5.23 10.00
CA LEU A 63 -8.28 -6.35 9.50
C LEU A 63 -6.88 -5.91 9.06
N GLY A 64 -6.77 -4.68 8.54
CA GLY A 64 -5.49 -4.09 8.12
C GLY A 64 -4.44 -3.98 9.22
N ASN A 65 -4.83 -3.95 10.51
CA ASN A 65 -3.90 -3.86 11.65
C ASN A 65 -3.15 -5.17 11.94
N ILE A 66 -3.49 -6.26 11.26
CA ILE A 66 -2.62 -7.45 11.22
C ILE A 66 -1.28 -7.10 10.54
N LEU A 67 -1.29 -6.10 9.67
CA LEU A 67 -0.09 -5.52 9.05
C LEU A 67 0.45 -4.37 9.91
N ASP A 68 1.70 -3.99 9.65
CA ASP A 68 2.42 -2.95 10.40
C ASP A 68 1.75 -1.57 10.22
N SER A 69 0.77 -1.30 11.09
CA SER A 69 -0.05 -0.08 11.17
C SER A 69 0.52 0.84 12.25
N ARG A 70 0.53 2.15 11.97
CA ARG A 70 0.98 3.18 12.92
C ARG A 70 -0.18 3.75 13.76
N GLN A 71 -1.35 3.10 13.75
CA GLN A 71 -2.52 3.54 14.50
C GLN A 71 -2.52 2.95 15.90
N TRP A 72 -2.91 3.78 16.88
CA TRP A 72 -3.15 3.34 18.25
C TRP A 72 -4.54 2.74 18.35
N GLU A 73 -4.63 1.51 18.87
CA GLU A 73 -5.85 0.71 18.89
C GLU A 73 -6.03 0.10 20.27
N VAL A 74 -7.29 -0.16 20.63
CA VAL A 74 -7.65 -0.79 21.90
C VAL A 74 -8.46 -2.04 21.60
N ASP A 75 -7.89 -3.19 21.94
CA ASP A 75 -8.50 -4.50 21.73
C ASP A 75 -8.46 -5.32 23.04
N ALA A 76 -9.52 -6.08 23.27
CA ALA A 76 -9.61 -7.05 24.36
C ALA A 76 -9.34 -8.46 23.83
N LEU A 77 -8.50 -9.22 24.54
CA LEU A 77 -8.24 -10.64 24.29
C LEU A 77 -9.10 -11.49 25.21
N PHE A 78 -9.83 -12.43 24.62
CA PHE A 78 -10.71 -13.37 25.32
C PHE A 78 -10.18 -14.80 25.17
N LYS A 79 -10.28 -15.56 26.27
CA LYS A 79 -9.91 -17.00 26.31
C LYS A 79 -10.95 -17.87 27.01
N GLU A 80 -11.96 -17.24 27.59
CA GLU A 80 -13.04 -17.86 28.33
C GLU A 80 -14.02 -18.54 27.36
N GLU A 81 -14.24 -19.85 27.52
CA GLU A 81 -14.99 -20.66 26.56
C GLU A 81 -16.42 -20.14 26.30
N ASN A 82 -17.09 -19.62 27.33
CA ASN A 82 -18.43 -19.04 27.19
C ASN A 82 -18.42 -17.82 26.27
N ILE A 83 -17.47 -16.91 26.43
CA ILE A 83 -17.34 -15.71 25.58
C ILE A 83 -16.98 -16.12 24.15
N LEU A 84 -16.06 -17.08 23.99
CA LEU A 84 -15.66 -17.58 22.67
C LEU A 84 -16.83 -18.25 21.93
N SER A 85 -17.66 -18.99 22.65
CA SER A 85 -18.88 -19.62 22.10
C SER A 85 -19.90 -18.58 21.63
N GLU A 86 -20.12 -17.53 22.42
CA GLU A 86 -21.02 -16.43 22.05
C GLU A 86 -20.51 -15.66 20.81
N LEU A 87 -19.21 -15.37 20.76
CA LEU A 87 -18.59 -14.74 19.60
C LEU A 87 -18.68 -15.62 18.35
N ASN A 88 -18.48 -16.93 18.49
CA ASN A 88 -18.60 -17.86 17.37
C ASN A 88 -20.04 -17.89 16.84
N THR A 89 -21.02 -17.94 17.74
CA THR A 89 -22.45 -17.85 17.39
C THR A 89 -22.75 -16.54 16.65
N LEU A 90 -22.21 -15.42 17.13
CA LEU A 90 -22.35 -14.13 16.45
C LEU A 90 -21.82 -14.18 15.01
N HIS A 91 -20.63 -14.77 14.78
CA HIS A 91 -20.04 -14.89 13.44
C HIS A 91 -20.90 -15.74 12.52
N GLU A 92 -21.33 -16.91 12.98
CA GLU A 92 -22.19 -17.83 12.21
C GLU A 92 -23.52 -17.15 11.82
N GLU A 93 -24.14 -16.44 12.76
CA GLU A 93 -25.41 -15.76 12.56
C GLU A 93 -25.26 -14.54 11.63
N LEU A 94 -24.16 -13.77 11.74
CA LEU A 94 -23.86 -12.68 10.81
C LEU A 94 -23.66 -13.19 9.37
N ILE A 95 -22.96 -14.32 9.22
CA ILE A 95 -22.75 -14.96 7.92
C ILE A 95 -24.08 -15.43 7.34
N LYS A 96 -24.88 -16.15 8.13
CA LYS A 96 -26.12 -16.80 7.70
C LYS A 96 -27.28 -15.83 7.45
N LYS A 97 -27.48 -14.88 8.36
CA LYS A 97 -28.69 -14.02 8.36
C LYS A 97 -28.45 -12.64 7.78
N ALA A 98 -27.23 -12.10 7.87
CA ALA A 98 -26.95 -10.70 7.54
C ALA A 98 -26.04 -10.50 6.33
N SER A 99 -25.48 -11.57 5.77
CA SER A 99 -24.42 -11.47 4.76
C SER A 99 -24.69 -12.35 3.54
N LYS A 100 -23.99 -12.05 2.44
CA LYS A 100 -23.95 -12.85 1.22
C LYS A 100 -22.50 -13.16 0.88
N ASP A 101 -22.23 -14.34 0.35
CA ASP A 101 -20.95 -14.65 -0.28
C ASP A 101 -20.70 -13.63 -1.40
N ILE A 102 -19.54 -12.99 -1.38
CA ILE A 102 -19.19 -11.94 -2.34
C ILE A 102 -19.19 -12.45 -3.78
N LEU A 103 -18.88 -13.73 -4.00
CA LEU A 103 -18.88 -14.34 -5.33
C LEU A 103 -20.30 -14.53 -5.89
N ASN A 104 -21.30 -14.58 -5.02
CA ASN A 104 -22.72 -14.69 -5.39
C ASN A 104 -23.48 -13.36 -5.19
N TRP A 105 -22.78 -12.30 -4.81
CA TRP A 105 -23.34 -10.97 -4.61
C TRP A 105 -23.23 -10.17 -5.91
N PRO A 106 -24.27 -9.41 -6.32
CA PRO A 106 -24.20 -8.61 -7.54
C PRO A 106 -23.00 -7.66 -7.52
N LYS A 107 -22.29 -7.59 -8.65
CA LYS A 107 -21.20 -6.63 -8.83
C LYS A 107 -21.75 -5.21 -8.62
N PRO A 108 -21.07 -4.35 -7.83
CA PRO A 108 -21.47 -2.96 -7.67
C PRO A 108 -21.59 -2.25 -9.03
N GLU A 109 -22.67 -1.49 -9.22
CA GLU A 109 -22.88 -0.67 -10.43
C GLU A 109 -21.89 0.50 -10.50
N SER A 110 -21.46 0.99 -9.34
CA SER A 110 -20.48 2.06 -9.18
C SER A 110 -19.49 1.75 -8.07
N PHE A 111 -18.27 2.29 -8.21
CA PHE A 111 -17.25 2.26 -7.17
C PHE A 111 -17.04 3.65 -6.57
N ILE A 112 -16.79 3.72 -5.27
CA ILE A 112 -16.34 4.96 -4.63
C ILE A 112 -14.89 5.25 -5.03
N GLU A 113 -14.53 6.53 -5.01
CA GLU A 113 -13.19 6.97 -5.37
C GLU A 113 -12.15 6.42 -4.39
N THR A 114 -11.00 6.01 -4.92
CA THR A 114 -9.87 5.58 -4.10
C THR A 114 -9.31 6.79 -3.36
N PRO A 115 -9.29 6.80 -2.01
CA PRO A 115 -8.65 7.87 -1.26
C PRO A 115 -7.19 8.01 -1.67
N ASP A 116 -6.66 9.23 -1.66
CA ASP A 116 -5.24 9.40 -1.95
C ASP A 116 -4.39 8.64 -0.92
N LEU A 117 -3.52 7.77 -1.40
CA LEU A 117 -2.74 6.84 -0.58
C LEU A 117 -1.74 7.57 0.34
N LEU A 118 -1.37 8.80 -0.02
CA LEU A 118 -0.43 9.65 0.71
C LEU A 118 -1.10 10.55 1.75
N LYS A 119 -2.43 10.74 1.66
CA LYS A 119 -3.15 11.59 2.60
C LYS A 119 -3.03 11.06 4.04
N ASP A 120 -2.87 11.98 5.00
CA ASP A 120 -2.79 11.72 6.44
C ASP A 120 -1.65 10.77 6.84
N ARG A 121 -0.62 10.64 5.99
CA ARG A 121 0.59 9.89 6.31
C ARG A 121 1.55 10.78 7.08
N ILE A 122 2.19 10.19 8.09
CA ILE A 122 3.25 10.84 8.86
C ILE A 122 4.40 11.20 7.89
N ASP A 123 4.95 12.40 8.05
CA ASP A 123 6.04 12.96 7.24
C ASP A 123 5.71 13.17 5.75
N VAL A 124 4.42 13.29 5.42
CA VAL A 124 3.93 13.61 4.08
C VAL A 124 2.90 14.74 4.15
N ASP A 125 3.19 15.85 3.49
CA ASP A 125 2.30 17.01 3.45
C ASP A 125 1.82 17.26 2.03
N LYS A 126 0.67 17.94 1.91
CA LYS A 126 0.26 18.52 0.62
C LYS A 126 1.00 19.84 0.47
N ALA A 127 1.71 20.02 -0.64
CA ALA A 127 2.29 21.31 -0.97
C ALA A 127 1.14 22.29 -1.29
N ASP A 128 1.17 23.49 -0.72
CA ASP A 128 0.25 24.53 -1.15
C ASP A 128 0.66 25.05 -2.55
N GLU A 129 -0.30 25.58 -3.31
CA GLU A 129 -0.03 25.98 -4.70
C GLU A 129 1.00 27.11 -4.82
N GLU A 130 1.07 27.99 -3.82
CA GLU A 130 1.98 29.14 -3.83
C GLU A 130 3.42 28.69 -3.56
N GLU A 131 3.60 27.84 -2.56
CA GLU A 131 4.85 27.16 -2.24
C GLU A 131 5.35 26.36 -3.43
N TYR A 132 4.47 25.54 -4.04
CA TYR A 132 4.85 24.74 -5.20
C TYR A 132 5.34 25.61 -6.36
N ARG A 133 4.60 26.66 -6.73
CA ARG A 133 4.99 27.58 -7.80
C ARG A 133 6.28 28.32 -7.49
N LYS A 134 6.51 28.67 -6.22
CA LYS A 134 7.76 29.28 -5.79
C LYS A 134 8.93 28.33 -6.02
N ILE A 135 8.81 27.06 -5.62
CA ILE A 135 9.86 26.05 -5.86
C ILE A 135 10.06 25.83 -7.36
N GLU A 136 8.97 25.69 -8.12
CA GLU A 136 9.01 25.53 -9.58
C GLU A 136 9.72 26.70 -10.28
N SER A 137 9.53 27.94 -9.80
CA SER A 137 10.23 29.12 -10.35
C SER A 137 11.74 29.14 -10.11
N THR A 138 12.24 28.26 -9.23
CA THR A 138 13.67 28.14 -8.91
C THR A 138 14.35 26.95 -9.58
N LEU A 139 13.65 26.25 -10.48
CA LEU A 139 14.23 25.15 -11.25
C LEU A 139 15.46 25.61 -12.03
N THR A 140 16.50 24.78 -12.04
CA THR A 140 17.62 24.92 -12.96
C THR A 140 17.34 24.12 -14.24
N ASP A 141 18.22 24.24 -15.24
CA ASP A 141 18.15 23.41 -16.45
C ASP A 141 18.56 21.94 -16.19
N ARG A 142 19.03 21.60 -14.98
CA ARG A 142 19.54 20.26 -14.66
C ARG A 142 18.41 19.32 -14.25
N VAL A 143 18.32 18.22 -14.98
CA VAL A 143 17.33 17.16 -14.75
C VAL A 143 17.99 15.80 -14.80
N PHE A 144 17.64 14.93 -13.84
CA PHE A 144 18.04 13.53 -13.82
C PHE A 144 16.84 12.63 -14.05
N ASP A 145 16.83 11.90 -15.16
CA ASP A 145 15.78 10.92 -15.45
C ASP A 145 16.09 9.57 -14.79
N LEU A 146 15.46 9.31 -13.66
CA LEU A 146 15.63 8.10 -12.87
C LEU A 146 14.85 6.95 -13.54
N PRO A 147 15.51 5.90 -14.05
CA PRO A 147 14.83 4.82 -14.77
C PRO A 147 14.00 3.96 -13.82
N LEU A 148 12.76 3.69 -14.23
CA LEU A 148 11.87 2.76 -13.53
C LEU A 148 12.15 1.33 -14.00
N LYS A 149 12.93 0.61 -13.19
CA LYS A 149 13.31 -0.77 -13.50
C LYS A 149 12.18 -1.75 -13.21
N THR A 150 12.02 -2.75 -14.08
CA THR A 150 10.88 -3.68 -14.13
C THR A 150 11.27 -5.13 -13.82
N GLU A 151 12.36 -5.35 -13.10
CA GLU A 151 12.79 -6.69 -12.69
C GLU A 151 11.70 -7.37 -11.88
N ALA A 152 11.54 -8.68 -12.04
CA ALA A 152 10.37 -9.39 -11.54
C ALA A 152 10.26 -9.44 -9.99
N LYS A 153 11.36 -9.26 -9.25
CA LYS A 153 11.44 -9.53 -7.79
C LYS A 153 12.23 -8.48 -6.99
N SER A 154 12.56 -7.35 -7.62
CA SER A 154 13.32 -6.25 -7.00
C SER A 154 12.80 -4.91 -7.54
N ASN A 155 13.42 -3.81 -7.14
CA ASN A 155 13.02 -2.46 -7.56
C ASN A 155 11.54 -2.16 -7.23
N LEU A 156 10.75 -1.79 -8.24
CA LEU A 156 9.31 -1.55 -8.10
C LEU A 156 8.54 -2.82 -7.71
N ASN A 157 9.10 -4.00 -7.97
CA ASN A 157 8.50 -5.30 -7.73
C ASN A 157 9.07 -6.00 -6.47
N ALA A 158 9.65 -5.24 -5.54
CA ALA A 158 10.17 -5.78 -4.28
C ALA A 158 9.15 -6.66 -3.52
N TYR A 159 7.84 -6.37 -3.64
CA TYR A 159 6.75 -7.21 -3.13
C TYR A 159 6.90 -8.71 -3.47
N PHE A 160 7.31 -9.03 -4.69
CA PHE A 160 7.47 -10.41 -5.20
C PHE A 160 8.84 -11.03 -4.86
N GLY A 161 9.70 -10.27 -4.18
CA GLY A 161 10.97 -10.74 -3.67
C GLY A 161 10.83 -11.63 -2.44
N LYS A 162 11.97 -11.98 -1.85
CA LYS A 162 12.01 -12.76 -0.61
C LYS A 162 11.37 -11.96 0.53
N GLY A 163 10.38 -12.56 1.19
CA GLY A 163 9.74 -12.02 2.38
C GLY A 163 10.67 -11.98 3.60
N ARG A 164 10.20 -11.36 4.68
CA ARG A 164 10.89 -11.24 5.96
C ARG A 164 10.49 -12.40 6.88
N LEU A 165 11.48 -13.16 7.36
CA LEU A 165 11.27 -14.25 8.31
C LEU A 165 11.06 -13.68 9.72
N ALA A 166 9.89 -13.92 10.30
CA ALA A 166 9.66 -13.68 11.72
C ALA A 166 10.29 -14.82 12.52
N THR A 167 11.51 -14.60 13.03
CA THR A 167 12.31 -15.63 13.73
C THR A 167 11.59 -16.30 14.88
N LYS A 168 10.70 -15.58 15.58
CA LYS A 168 9.91 -16.11 16.71
C LYS A 168 8.80 -17.09 16.31
N THR A 169 8.21 -16.93 15.12
CA THR A 169 7.06 -17.74 14.68
C THR A 169 7.36 -18.62 13.47
N GLY A 170 8.51 -18.45 12.83
CA GLY A 170 8.85 -19.10 11.57
C GLY A 170 8.05 -18.58 10.36
N ALA A 171 7.13 -17.64 10.56
CA ALA A 171 6.29 -17.12 9.48
C ALA A 171 7.10 -16.22 8.53
N ILE A 172 6.93 -16.43 7.23
CA ILE A 172 7.50 -15.55 6.20
C ILE A 172 6.44 -14.52 5.83
N ARG A 173 6.70 -13.25 6.16
CA ARG A 173 5.84 -12.14 5.77
C ARG A 173 6.30 -11.58 4.42
N PRO A 174 5.44 -11.46 3.40
CA PRO A 174 5.83 -10.79 2.16
C PRO A 174 6.23 -9.34 2.45
N ARG A 175 7.03 -8.76 1.55
CA ARG A 175 7.29 -7.31 1.59
C ARG A 175 6.00 -6.55 1.36
N HIS A 176 5.94 -5.29 1.77
CA HIS A 176 4.71 -4.51 1.60
C HIS A 176 4.46 -4.22 0.12
N TRP A 177 3.20 -4.18 -0.34
CA TRP A 177 2.85 -3.93 -1.74
C TRP A 177 3.45 -2.61 -2.28
N TYR A 178 3.31 -1.54 -1.50
CA TYR A 178 3.90 -0.23 -1.77
C TYR A 178 5.38 -0.09 -1.34
N GLU A 179 6.03 -1.15 -0.84
CA GLU A 179 7.49 -1.10 -0.67
C GLU A 179 8.14 -1.21 -2.04
N VAL A 180 8.94 -0.20 -2.39
CA VAL A 180 9.70 -0.16 -3.64
C VAL A 180 11.15 0.21 -3.35
N GLU A 181 12.04 -0.21 -4.23
CA GLU A 181 13.43 0.22 -4.27
C GLU A 181 13.62 0.99 -5.59
N LEU A 182 13.92 2.29 -5.54
CA LEU A 182 14.32 3.02 -6.75
C LEU A 182 15.85 3.01 -6.81
N ILE A 183 16.41 2.07 -7.56
CA ILE A 183 17.86 1.91 -7.71
C ILE A 183 18.35 2.70 -8.92
N VAL A 184 18.99 3.82 -8.65
CA VAL A 184 19.52 4.76 -9.64
C VAL A 184 20.86 4.23 -10.20
N PRO A 185 21.08 4.23 -11.52
CA PRO A 185 22.35 3.83 -12.14
C PRO A 185 23.52 4.74 -11.74
N ILE A 186 24.73 4.18 -11.70
CA ILE A 186 25.94 4.89 -11.26
C ILE A 186 26.29 6.08 -12.15
N GLU A 187 25.93 6.00 -13.43
CA GLU A 187 26.12 7.07 -14.42
C GLU A 187 25.33 8.33 -14.03
N ILE A 188 24.20 8.16 -13.33
CA ILE A 188 23.38 9.26 -12.80
C ILE A 188 23.89 9.66 -11.42
N THR A 189 24.16 8.71 -10.52
CA THR A 189 24.54 9.05 -9.14
C THR A 189 25.92 9.69 -9.01
N GLN A 190 26.79 9.51 -10.01
CA GLN A 190 28.11 10.15 -10.08
C GLN A 190 28.13 11.36 -11.02
N ALA A 191 27.00 11.72 -11.62
CA ALA A 191 26.89 12.93 -12.42
C ALA A 191 26.98 14.17 -11.53
N ASP A 192 27.59 15.24 -12.06
CA ASP A 192 27.65 16.54 -11.40
C ASP A 192 26.25 17.02 -11.00
N GLY A 193 26.11 17.56 -9.80
CA GLY A 193 24.86 18.07 -9.24
C GLY A 193 23.86 17.02 -8.71
N TYR A 194 24.11 15.71 -8.87
CA TYR A 194 23.21 14.70 -8.27
C TYR A 194 23.31 14.76 -6.73
N PRO A 195 22.21 14.58 -5.98
CA PRO A 195 22.23 14.56 -4.51
C PRO A 195 23.29 13.64 -3.90
N GLU A 196 24.05 14.16 -2.94
CA GLU A 196 25.16 13.44 -2.33
C GLU A 196 24.73 12.13 -1.65
N GLN A 197 25.63 11.14 -1.62
CA GLN A 197 25.40 9.92 -0.87
C GLN A 197 25.21 10.21 0.62
N ASP A 198 24.27 9.50 1.25
CA ASP A 198 23.87 9.64 2.66
C ASP A 198 23.22 10.99 3.01
N SER A 199 22.82 11.76 2.00
CA SER A 199 22.02 12.98 2.16
C SER A 199 20.51 12.71 2.27
N ILE A 200 19.80 13.70 2.81
CA ILE A 200 18.34 13.79 2.81
C ILE A 200 17.97 15.04 2.02
N ILE A 201 17.03 14.89 1.09
CA ILE A 201 16.46 15.97 0.30
C ILE A 201 14.95 16.04 0.52
N ARG A 202 14.39 17.24 0.47
CA ARG A 202 12.94 17.46 0.41
C ARG A 202 12.53 17.38 -1.06
N VAL A 203 11.53 16.54 -1.37
CA VAL A 203 10.96 16.47 -2.72
C VAL A 203 9.56 17.06 -2.76
N TYR A 204 9.27 17.80 -3.82
CA TYR A 204 7.94 18.27 -4.21
C TYR A 204 7.52 17.54 -5.48
N THR A 205 6.38 16.85 -5.47
CA THR A 205 5.94 16.05 -6.60
C THR A 205 5.06 16.85 -7.56
N ASP A 206 5.04 16.49 -8.85
CA ASP A 206 4.19 17.16 -9.87
C ASP A 206 2.68 17.16 -9.55
N ASP A 207 2.22 16.22 -8.72
CA ASP A 207 0.85 16.14 -8.23
C ASP A 207 0.66 16.76 -6.83
N GLY A 208 1.61 17.57 -6.36
CA GLY A 208 1.47 18.45 -5.20
C GLY A 208 1.67 17.79 -3.83
N TRP A 209 2.47 16.72 -3.75
CA TRP A 209 2.88 16.13 -2.47
C TRP A 209 4.29 16.58 -2.11
N GLN A 210 4.57 16.66 -0.81
CA GLN A 210 5.93 16.87 -0.32
C GLN A 210 6.29 15.86 0.76
N PHE A 211 7.50 15.34 0.67
CA PHE A 211 8.07 14.40 1.65
C PHE A 211 9.60 14.38 1.53
N ASN A 212 10.29 13.80 2.50
CA ASN A 212 11.73 13.64 2.43
C ASN A 212 12.12 12.35 1.69
N CYS A 213 13.20 12.45 0.90
CA CYS A 213 13.89 11.32 0.30
C CYS A 213 15.31 11.22 0.82
N LYS A 214 15.80 10.00 1.00
CA LYS A 214 17.15 9.69 1.45
C LYS A 214 17.91 8.92 0.39
N ILE A 215 19.15 9.35 0.15
CA ILE A 215 20.05 8.79 -0.86
C ILE A 215 21.07 7.90 -0.14
N GLN A 216 21.07 6.59 -0.38
CA GLN A 216 21.88 5.67 0.44
C GLN A 216 22.48 4.49 -0.33
N GLY A 217 23.38 3.78 0.37
CA GLY A 217 24.03 2.56 -0.10
C GLY A 217 25.12 2.84 -1.12
N ASP A 218 25.75 1.76 -1.61
CA ASP A 218 26.92 1.88 -2.47
C ASP A 218 26.67 2.83 -3.64
N TYR A 219 27.54 3.83 -3.80
CA TYR A 219 27.48 4.86 -4.83
C TYR A 219 26.18 5.69 -4.83
N GLY A 220 25.49 5.82 -3.69
CA GLY A 220 24.24 6.56 -3.58
C GLY A 220 23.07 5.94 -4.38
N LYS A 221 23.18 4.66 -4.76
CA LYS A 221 22.24 4.02 -5.69
C LYS A 221 20.80 3.95 -5.20
N ASN A 222 20.54 3.97 -3.90
CA ASN A 222 19.19 3.84 -3.38
C ASN A 222 18.55 5.20 -3.18
N PHE A 223 17.54 5.52 -4.00
CA PHE A 223 16.64 6.64 -3.79
C PHE A 223 15.38 6.13 -3.08
N ARG A 224 15.13 6.57 -1.85
CA ARG A 224 14.02 6.04 -1.02
C ARG A 224 13.34 7.18 -0.28
N SER A 225 12.05 7.04 0.03
CA SER A 225 11.41 7.93 1.00
C SER A 225 11.99 7.71 2.39
N GLU A 226 12.25 8.80 3.11
CA GLU A 226 12.70 8.79 4.50
C GLU A 226 11.54 8.41 5.43
N GLY A 227 11.83 7.74 6.54
CA GLY A 227 10.86 7.42 7.60
C GLY A 227 9.85 6.31 7.26
N ASP A 228 9.39 6.20 6.02
CA ASP A 228 8.52 5.11 5.53
C ASP A 228 8.91 4.70 4.10
N LEU A 229 9.44 3.49 3.93
CA LEU A 229 9.79 2.91 2.62
C LEU A 229 8.59 2.74 1.66
N ARG A 230 7.37 2.95 2.16
CA ARG A 230 6.13 2.82 1.39
C ARG A 230 5.68 4.13 0.76
N THR A 231 6.17 5.30 1.21
CA THR A 231 5.71 6.60 0.70
C THR A 231 6.01 6.77 -0.79
N LEU A 232 7.26 6.56 -1.20
CA LEU A 232 7.62 6.63 -2.62
C LEU A 232 6.87 5.60 -3.47
N GLY A 233 6.68 4.38 -2.96
CA GLY A 233 5.95 3.35 -3.70
C GLY A 233 4.43 3.59 -3.76
N ARG A 234 3.82 4.22 -2.76
CA ARG A 234 2.43 4.69 -2.83
C ARG A 234 2.28 5.76 -3.90
N TRP A 235 3.24 6.68 -3.98
CA TRP A 235 3.25 7.70 -5.03
C TRP A 235 3.36 7.08 -6.42
N ILE A 236 4.34 6.19 -6.64
CA ILE A 236 4.57 5.55 -7.96
C ILE A 236 3.42 4.60 -8.32
N LYS A 237 3.19 3.55 -7.52
CA LYS A 237 2.18 2.52 -7.83
C LYS A 237 0.77 3.07 -7.76
N GLY A 238 0.47 3.98 -6.82
CA GLY A 238 -0.83 4.62 -6.73
C GLY A 238 -1.21 5.37 -8.00
N ARG A 239 -0.25 6.04 -8.65
CA ARG A 239 -0.46 6.69 -9.95
C ARG A 239 -0.69 5.68 -11.07
N LEU A 240 0.08 4.58 -11.10
CA LEU A 240 -0.15 3.48 -12.06
C LEU A 240 -1.52 2.82 -11.87
N GLU A 241 -1.97 2.67 -10.63
CA GLU A 241 -3.28 2.12 -10.26
C GLU A 241 -4.43 3.05 -10.63
N ARG A 242 -4.33 4.34 -10.27
CA ARG A 242 -5.32 5.38 -10.61
C ARG A 242 -5.52 5.53 -12.12
N ALA A 243 -4.45 5.30 -12.86
CA ALA A 243 -4.45 5.27 -14.32
C ALA A 243 -5.03 3.99 -14.95
N GLY A 244 -5.33 2.96 -14.16
CA GLY A 244 -5.75 1.65 -14.65
C GLY A 244 -4.64 0.88 -15.39
N CYS A 245 -3.38 1.24 -15.16
CA CYS A 245 -2.21 0.56 -15.75
C CYS A 245 -1.76 -0.62 -14.90
N LEU A 246 -1.95 -0.56 -13.58
CA LEU A 246 -1.53 -1.56 -12.62
C LEU A 246 -2.69 -1.95 -11.71
N LYS A 247 -2.76 -3.23 -11.34
CA LYS A 247 -3.64 -3.74 -10.28
C LYS A 247 -2.81 -4.21 -9.09
N VAL A 248 -3.39 -4.13 -7.89
CA VAL A 248 -2.75 -4.67 -6.68
C VAL A 248 -2.46 -6.16 -6.88
N GLY A 249 -1.22 -6.57 -6.61
CA GLY A 249 -0.79 -7.96 -6.81
C GLY A 249 -0.25 -8.28 -8.21
N GLN A 250 -0.25 -7.32 -9.15
CA GLN A 250 0.35 -7.48 -10.48
C GLN A 250 1.82 -6.95 -10.51
N PRO A 251 2.76 -7.59 -11.23
CA PRO A 251 4.08 -7.00 -11.42
C PRO A 251 4.04 -5.75 -12.30
N VAL A 252 4.88 -4.77 -11.99
CA VAL A 252 5.18 -3.64 -12.89
C VAL A 252 6.09 -4.16 -13.99
N THR A 253 5.58 -4.21 -15.22
CA THR A 253 6.30 -4.67 -16.42
C THR A 253 6.56 -3.51 -17.38
N PRO A 254 7.40 -3.68 -18.43
CA PRO A 254 7.57 -2.66 -19.47
C PRO A 254 6.23 -2.23 -20.09
N GLU A 255 5.30 -3.16 -20.29
CA GLU A 255 3.96 -2.87 -20.86
C GLU A 255 3.12 -2.01 -19.91
N VAL A 256 3.24 -2.19 -18.59
CA VAL A 256 2.58 -1.34 -17.60
C VAL A 256 3.08 0.10 -17.72
N LEU A 257 4.39 0.30 -17.83
CA LEU A 257 5.00 1.63 -17.95
C LEU A 257 4.71 2.26 -19.32
N GLN A 258 4.72 1.47 -20.40
CA GLN A 258 4.34 1.91 -21.74
C GLN A 258 2.88 2.35 -21.79
N LYS A 259 1.97 1.55 -21.21
CA LYS A 259 0.56 1.92 -21.05
C LYS A 259 0.40 3.18 -20.19
N TYR A 260 1.29 3.38 -19.22
CA TYR A 260 1.29 4.60 -18.42
C TYR A 260 1.74 5.83 -19.22
N GLY A 261 2.65 5.63 -20.19
CA GLY A 261 3.23 6.68 -21.04
C GLY A 261 4.61 7.15 -20.59
N ARG A 262 5.18 6.57 -19.52
CA ARG A 262 6.44 7.04 -18.93
C ARG A 262 7.22 5.90 -18.28
N THR A 263 8.54 5.88 -18.52
CA THR A 263 9.49 4.87 -18.03
C THR A 263 10.56 5.42 -17.09
N THR A 264 10.55 6.73 -16.85
CA THR A 264 11.48 7.44 -15.96
C THR A 264 10.72 8.37 -15.01
N ILE A 265 11.32 8.68 -13.87
CA ILE A 265 10.88 9.78 -13.00
C ILE A 265 11.91 10.88 -13.15
N SER A 266 11.49 12.10 -13.47
CA SER A 266 12.42 13.21 -13.62
C SER A 266 12.63 13.87 -12.25
N LEU A 267 13.87 13.85 -11.78
CA LEU A 267 14.34 14.56 -10.59
C LEU A 267 14.97 15.87 -11.06
N LYS A 268 14.27 16.99 -10.85
CA LYS A 268 14.67 18.32 -11.34
C LYS A 268 15.30 19.12 -10.20
N GLU A 269 16.48 19.67 -10.48
CA GLU A 269 17.26 20.48 -9.54
C GLU A 269 16.58 21.84 -9.34
N THR A 270 16.63 22.35 -8.10
CA THR A 270 16.22 23.72 -7.78
C THR A 270 17.44 24.52 -7.32
N ALA A 271 17.29 25.83 -7.18
CA ALA A 271 18.33 26.70 -6.65
C ALA A 271 18.78 26.33 -5.21
N ASP A 272 17.93 25.64 -4.43
CA ASP A 272 18.32 25.06 -3.14
C ASP A 272 18.73 23.58 -3.35
N PRO A 273 20.00 23.21 -3.09
CA PRO A 273 20.48 21.84 -3.29
C PRO A 273 19.79 20.80 -2.39
N LYS A 274 19.03 21.23 -1.38
CA LYS A 274 18.25 20.34 -0.50
C LYS A 274 16.79 20.17 -0.95
N VAL A 275 16.33 20.93 -1.94
CA VAL A 275 14.96 20.90 -2.42
C VAL A 275 14.93 20.50 -3.90
N TRP A 276 14.08 19.53 -4.23
CA TRP A 276 14.02 18.94 -5.56
C TRP A 276 12.57 18.76 -6.01
N LEU A 277 12.34 18.78 -7.33
CA LEU A 277 11.04 18.46 -7.91
C LEU A 277 11.06 17.05 -8.49
N LEU A 278 10.08 16.23 -8.12
CA LEU A 278 9.92 14.86 -8.60
C LEU A 278 8.72 14.78 -9.54
N ASP A 279 8.96 14.47 -10.81
CA ASP A 279 7.93 14.51 -11.85
C ASP A 279 7.72 13.11 -12.45
N PHE A 280 6.48 12.62 -12.32
CA PHE A 280 5.97 11.41 -12.94
C PHE A 280 4.63 11.66 -13.67
N SER A 281 4.42 12.88 -14.15
CA SER A 281 3.30 13.26 -15.02
C SER A 281 3.32 12.49 -16.35
N ARG A 282 2.19 12.49 -17.07
CA ARG A 282 1.98 11.78 -18.33
C ARG A 282 1.99 12.73 -19.51
#